data_AF-A0A0H2MVL2-F1
#
_entry.id   AF-A0A0H2MVL2-F1
#
_cell.length_a   1.000
_cell.length_b   1.000
_cell.length_c   1.000
_cell.angle_alpha   90.00
_cell.angle_beta   90.00
_cell.angle_gamma   90.00
#
_symmetry.space_group_name_H-M   'P 1'
#
loop_
_entity.id
_entity.type
_entity.pdbx_description
1 polymer ?
#
loop_
_entity_poly.entity_id
_entity_poly.type
_entity_poly.pdbx_seq_one_letter_code
_entity_poly.pdbx_strand_id
1 'polypeptide(L)'
;MRTILKAIALTALTSTVAFAMPAKEQSIRIKTIENQAIVTILEGGTPVSDVKVRVLGNGVKYFTTGEKGTFMAANLLDNGRTFTFEIIDDNGDIIREQRYLSSF
;
A
#
# COMPACT_ATOMS: atom_id res chain seq x y z
N MET A 1 0.27 -59.83 -36.03
CA MET A 1 0.33 -58.92 -34.87
C MET A 1 0.45 -57.49 -35.39
N ARG A 2 -0.46 -56.60 -34.98
CA ARG A 2 -0.57 -55.22 -35.48
C ARG A 2 0.28 -54.28 -34.63
N THR A 3 1.25 -53.61 -35.24
CA THR A 3 2.09 -52.60 -34.59
C THR A 3 1.37 -51.25 -34.67
N ILE A 4 0.85 -50.77 -33.53
CA ILE A 4 0.22 -49.44 -33.43
C ILE A 4 1.30 -48.45 -32.96
N LEU A 5 1.85 -47.66 -33.87
CA LEU A 5 2.68 -46.51 -33.51
C LEU A 5 1.76 -45.40 -32.95
N LYS A 6 1.85 -45.17 -31.64
CA LYS A 6 1.20 -44.05 -30.97
C LYS A 6 1.98 -42.77 -31.26
N ALA A 7 1.44 -41.91 -32.12
CA ALA A 7 1.93 -40.55 -32.31
C ALA A 7 1.64 -39.74 -31.03
N ILE A 8 2.69 -39.30 -30.35
CA ILE A 8 2.59 -38.37 -29.22
C ILE A 8 2.52 -36.97 -29.82
N ALA A 9 1.33 -36.38 -29.84
CA ALA A 9 1.13 -35.00 -30.23
C ALA A 9 1.74 -34.09 -29.15
N LEU A 10 2.84 -33.44 -29.49
CA LEU A 10 3.50 -32.43 -28.65
C LEU A 10 2.79 -31.09 -28.88
N THR A 11 1.71 -30.84 -28.15
CA THR A 11 1.10 -29.50 -28.10
C THR A 11 2.05 -28.57 -27.35
N ALA A 12 2.77 -27.72 -28.08
CA ALA A 12 3.56 -26.64 -27.50
C ALA A 12 2.61 -25.71 -26.72
N LEU A 13 2.70 -25.73 -25.38
CA LEU A 13 2.13 -24.69 -24.55
C LEU A 13 2.88 -23.39 -24.88
N THR A 14 2.29 -22.54 -25.70
CA THR A 14 2.75 -21.16 -25.86
C THR A 14 2.50 -20.46 -24.53
N SER A 15 3.53 -20.42 -23.68
CA SER A 15 3.51 -19.63 -22.46
C SER A 15 3.39 -18.16 -22.85
N THR A 16 2.18 -17.61 -22.77
CA THR A 16 1.97 -16.17 -22.77
C THR A 16 2.70 -15.62 -21.55
N VAL A 17 3.90 -15.09 -21.78
CA VAL A 17 4.55 -14.20 -20.83
C VAL A 17 3.66 -12.97 -20.71
N ALA A 18 2.79 -12.98 -19.70
CA ALA A 18 2.11 -11.77 -19.27
C ALA A 18 3.21 -10.83 -18.78
N PHE A 19 3.54 -9.83 -19.59
CA PHE A 19 4.33 -8.71 -19.12
C PHE A 19 3.51 -8.04 -18.03
N ALA A 20 3.92 -8.22 -16.77
CA ALA A 20 3.39 -7.44 -15.66
C ALA A 20 3.65 -5.97 -16.02
N MET A 21 2.57 -5.21 -16.25
CA MET A 21 2.69 -3.75 -16.27
C MET A 21 3.34 -3.34 -14.93
N PRO A 22 4.31 -2.42 -14.92
CA PRO A 22 4.86 -1.96 -13.66
C PRO A 22 3.72 -1.42 -12.83
N ALA A 23 3.44 -2.06 -11.70
CA ALA A 23 2.44 -1.57 -10.77
C ALA A 23 2.79 -0.11 -10.44
N LYS A 24 1.79 0.78 -10.49
CA LYS A 24 2.02 2.15 -10.07
C LYS A 24 2.44 2.10 -8.60
N GLU A 25 3.68 2.47 -8.33
CA GLU A 25 4.24 2.41 -6.98
C GLU A 25 3.47 3.37 -6.08
N GLN A 26 2.71 2.81 -5.13
CA GLN A 26 2.08 3.59 -4.08
C GLN A 26 3.13 3.93 -3.02
N SER A 27 3.04 5.11 -2.43
CA SER A 27 3.95 5.55 -1.38
C SER A 27 3.26 6.45 -0.36
N ILE A 28 3.79 6.45 0.86
CA ILE A 28 3.29 7.26 1.97
C ILE A 28 4.26 8.41 2.22
N ARG A 29 3.80 9.64 2.06
CA ARG A 29 4.55 10.84 2.45
C ARG A 29 3.97 11.40 3.74
N ILE A 30 4.82 11.63 4.73
CA ILE A 30 4.38 12.14 6.04
C ILE A 30 5.12 13.44 6.35
N LYS A 31 4.35 14.51 6.56
CA LYS A 31 4.84 15.76 7.13
C LYS A 31 4.40 15.84 8.59
N THR A 32 5.36 15.97 9.50
CA THR A 32 5.09 16.09 10.94
C THR A 32 5.13 17.54 11.36
N ILE A 33 4.16 17.96 12.15
CA ILE A 33 4.06 19.29 12.77
C ILE A 33 3.66 19.04 14.22
N GLU A 34 4.60 19.18 15.15
CA GLU A 34 4.40 18.92 16.59
C GLU A 34 3.82 17.51 16.85
N ASN A 35 2.59 17.45 17.38
CA ASN A 35 1.87 16.23 17.70
C ASN A 35 1.02 15.71 16.52
N GLN A 36 1.13 16.32 15.34
CA GLN A 36 0.31 16.02 14.17
C GLN A 36 1.14 15.47 13.00
N ALA A 37 0.56 14.52 12.28
CA ALA A 37 1.05 14.01 11.00
C ALA A 37 0.02 14.33 9.91
N ILE A 38 0.46 15.13 8.93
CA ILE A 38 -0.22 15.26 7.65
C ILE A 38 0.32 14.15 6.75
N VAL A 39 -0.52 13.20 6.42
CA VAL A 39 -0.17 12.04 5.60
C VAL A 39 -0.75 12.23 4.22
N THR A 40 0.07 12.04 3.20
CA THR A 40 -0.29 12.08 1.79
C THR A 40 0.01 10.71 1.18
N ILE A 41 -0.99 10.10 0.56
CA ILE A 41 -0.80 8.88 -0.21
C ILE A 41 -0.60 9.27 -1.66
N LEU A 42 0.48 8.76 -2.25
CA LEU A 42 0.88 9.04 -3.62
C LEU A 42 0.83 7.74 -4.41
N GLU A 43 0.33 7.80 -5.63
CA GLU A 43 0.41 6.73 -6.62
C GLU A 43 1.22 7.26 -7.82
N GLY A 44 2.39 6.67 -8.07
CA GLY A 44 3.30 7.16 -9.12
C GLY A 44 3.68 8.64 -8.95
N GLY A 45 3.75 9.11 -7.70
CA GLY A 45 4.07 10.51 -7.35
C GLY A 45 2.88 11.48 -7.34
N THR A 46 1.68 11.03 -7.71
CA THR A 46 0.45 11.87 -7.71
C THR A 46 -0.41 11.55 -6.48
N PRO A 47 -0.94 12.55 -5.75
CA PRO A 47 -1.84 12.28 -4.63
C PRO A 47 -3.12 11.56 -5.07
N VAL A 48 -3.54 10.54 -4.31
CA VAL A 48 -4.71 9.71 -4.62
C VAL A 48 -5.74 9.74 -3.49
N SER A 49 -7.00 10.00 -3.83
CA SER A 49 -8.13 10.04 -2.89
C SER A 49 -8.67 8.64 -2.57
N ASP A 50 -9.51 8.57 -1.54
CA ASP A 50 -10.29 7.38 -1.19
C ASP A 50 -9.47 6.13 -0.80
N VAL A 51 -8.19 6.33 -0.45
CA VAL A 51 -7.31 5.26 0.03
C VAL A 51 -7.51 5.06 1.53
N LYS A 52 -7.78 3.82 1.92
CA LYS A 52 -7.91 3.43 3.33
C LYS A 52 -6.55 3.22 3.96
N VAL A 53 -6.28 3.95 5.03
CA VAL A 53 -5.03 3.92 5.78
C VAL A 53 -5.28 3.39 7.18
N ARG A 54 -4.55 2.34 7.56
CA ARG A 54 -4.55 1.79 8.91
C ARG A 54 -3.47 2.48 9.73
N VAL A 55 -3.86 3.10 10.83
CA VAL A 55 -2.97 3.88 11.70
C VAL A 55 -2.88 3.22 13.06
N LEU A 56 -1.68 2.82 13.46
CA LEU A 56 -1.36 2.22 14.73
C LEU A 56 -0.57 3.21 15.60
N GLY A 57 -1.01 3.47 16.81
CA GLY A 57 -0.29 4.34 17.76
C GLY A 57 -0.98 4.44 19.11
N ASN A 58 -2.32 4.51 19.10
CA ASN A 58 -3.17 4.32 20.27
C ASN A 58 -4.34 3.41 19.88
N GLY A 59 -4.07 2.11 19.85
CA GLY A 59 -4.93 1.15 19.15
C GLY A 59 -4.84 1.30 17.63
N VAL A 60 -5.83 0.73 16.94
CA VAL A 60 -5.93 0.75 15.48
C VAL A 60 -7.04 1.70 15.08
N LYS A 61 -6.72 2.69 14.25
CA LYS A 61 -7.68 3.59 13.62
C LYS A 61 -7.59 3.46 12.11
N TYR A 62 -8.71 3.67 11.44
CA TYR A 62 -8.77 3.70 9.98
C TYR A 62 -9.13 5.10 9.53
N PHE A 63 -8.37 5.61 8.57
CA PHE A 63 -8.61 6.88 7.91
C PHE A 63 -8.78 6.63 6.42
N THR A 64 -9.48 7.53 5.74
CA THR A 64 -9.59 7.55 4.29
C THR A 64 -9.00 8.86 3.80
N THR A 65 -8.17 8.83 2.75
CA THR A 65 -7.65 10.07 2.16
C THR A 65 -8.77 10.90 1.54
N GLY A 66 -8.75 12.21 1.75
CA GLY A 66 -9.66 13.14 1.08
C GLY A 66 -9.28 13.38 -0.38
N GLU A 67 -9.97 14.30 -1.05
CA GLU A 67 -9.77 14.64 -2.48
C GLU A 67 -8.32 14.99 -2.86
N LYS A 68 -7.54 15.55 -1.92
CA LYS A 68 -6.12 15.91 -2.12
C LYS A 68 -5.16 14.74 -1.85
N GLY A 69 -5.68 13.53 -1.66
CA GLY A 69 -4.92 12.36 -1.25
C GLY A 69 -4.31 12.47 0.15
N THR A 70 -4.88 13.33 0.99
CA THR A 70 -4.36 13.64 2.33
C THR A 70 -5.35 13.33 3.44
N PHE A 71 -4.83 12.97 4.60
CA PHE A 71 -5.56 13.02 5.86
C PHE A 71 -4.62 13.46 6.99
N MET A 72 -5.20 13.80 8.14
CA MET A 72 -4.45 14.23 9.31
C MET A 72 -4.66 13.25 10.46
N ALA A 73 -3.56 12.82 11.07
CA ALA A 73 -3.56 12.08 12.33
C ALA A 73 -2.89 12.94 13.40
N ALA A 74 -3.40 12.88 14.62
CA ALA A 74 -2.82 13.59 15.75
C ALA A 74 -2.60 12.63 16.93
N ASN A 75 -1.51 12.85 17.66
CA ASN A 75 -1.31 12.26 18.96
C ASN A 75 -2.07 13.10 20.00
N LEU A 76 -3.10 12.51 20.59
CA LEU A 76 -3.96 13.13 21.60
C LEU A 76 -3.62 12.63 23.01
N LEU A 77 -2.38 12.19 23.21
CA LEU A 77 -1.91 11.61 24.46
C LEU A 77 -0.81 12.48 25.06
N ASP A 78 -0.68 12.41 26.38
CA ASP A 78 0.27 13.21 27.17
C ASP A 78 1.73 12.75 27.00
N ASN A 79 1.96 11.73 26.18
CA ASN A 79 3.29 11.22 25.88
C ASN A 79 3.48 11.06 24.36
N GLY A 80 4.68 11.42 23.89
CA GLY A 80 5.06 11.17 22.51
C GLY A 80 5.26 9.69 22.22
N ARG A 81 5.02 9.29 20.97
CA ARG A 81 5.11 7.90 20.51
C ARG A 81 5.21 7.78 19.01
N THR A 82 5.63 6.61 18.56
CA THR A 82 5.68 6.25 17.14
C THR A 82 4.31 5.78 16.65
N PHE A 83 3.83 6.43 15.60
CA PHE A 83 2.67 6.02 14.82
C PHE A 83 3.13 5.26 13.58
N THR A 84 2.45 4.16 13.27
CA THR A 84 2.66 3.38 12.04
C THR A 84 1.46 3.59 11.14
N PHE A 85 1.71 3.94 9.88
CA PHE A 85 0.73 4.20 8.84
C PHE A 85 0.88 3.11 7.80
N GLU A 86 -0.20 2.41 7.50
CA GLU A 86 -0.18 1.27 6.58
C GLU A 86 -1.28 1.43 5.54
N ILE A 87 -0.92 1.15 4.29
CA ILE A 87 -1.84 1.02 3.16
C ILE A 87 -1.63 -0.34 2.51
N ILE A 88 -2.66 -0.83 1.84
CA ILE A 88 -2.59 -2.02 1.00
C ILE A 88 -2.61 -1.50 -0.43
N ASP A 89 -1.58 -1.82 -1.21
CA ASP A 89 -1.51 -1.45 -2.61
C ASP A 89 -2.46 -2.31 -3.46
N ASP A 90 -2.55 -2.00 -4.76
CA ASP A 90 -3.41 -2.74 -5.68
C ASP A 90 -2.97 -4.20 -5.93
N ASN A 91 -1.72 -4.54 -5.59
CA ASN A 91 -1.18 -5.91 -5.68
C ASN A 91 -1.43 -6.71 -4.39
N GLY A 92 -1.91 -6.07 -3.33
CA GLY A 92 -2.10 -6.66 -2.00
C GLY A 92 -0.88 -6.53 -1.07
N ASP A 93 0.16 -5.81 -1.49
CA ASP A 93 1.35 -5.54 -0.69
C ASP A 93 1.08 -4.46 0.36
N ILE A 94 1.64 -4.66 1.55
CA ILE A 94 1.48 -3.72 2.67
C ILE A 94 2.64 -2.72 2.66
N ILE A 95 2.33 -1.48 2.30
CA ILE A 95 3.25 -0.36 2.42
C ILE A 95 3.06 0.24 3.81
N ARG A 96 4.16 0.39 4.55
CA ARG A 96 4.15 0.90 5.93
C ARG A 96 5.17 2.02 6.09
N GLU A 97 4.78 3.06 6.83
CA GLU A 97 5.67 4.16 7.20
C GLU A 97 5.48 4.49 8.67
N GLN A 98 6.57 4.82 9.38
CA GLN A 98 6.56 5.10 10.80
C GLN A 98 6.98 6.53 11.10
N ARG A 99 6.28 7.20 12.02
CA ARG A 99 6.64 8.54 12.43
C ARG A 99 6.38 8.81 13.91
N TYR A 100 7.35 9.41 14.57
CA TYR A 100 7.19 9.85 15.96
C TYR A 100 6.38 11.15 16.00
N LEU A 101 5.35 11.17 16.85
CA LEU A 101 4.56 12.36 17.16
C LEU A 101 4.79 12.73 18.62
N SER A 102 5.00 14.02 18.91
CA SER A 102 5.13 14.51 20.29
C SER A 102 3.81 14.38 21.05
N SER A 103 3.83 14.60 22.36
CA SER A 103 2.61 14.77 23.15
C SER A 103 1.82 15.98 22.68
N PHE A 104 0.51 15.97 22.95
CA PHE A 104 -0.35 17.16 22.82
C PHE A 104 0.11 18.29 23.75
#